data_AF-A0AA88PV06-F1
#
_entry.id   AF-A0AA88PV06-F1
#
_cell.length_a   1.000
_cell.length_b   1.000
_cell.length_c   1.000
_cell.angle_alpha   90.00
_cell.angle_beta   90.00
_cell.angle_gamma   90.00
#
_symmetry.space_group_name_H-M   'P 1'
#
loop_
_entity.id
_entity.type
_entity.pdbx_description
1 polymer ?
#
loop_
_entity_poly.entity_id
_entity_poly.type
_entity_poly.pdbx_seq_one_letter_code
_entity_poly.pdbx_strand_id
1 'polypeptide(L)'
;MSRSRENGSTIVGDSLNLTCTLKCPGHLAEVQWYKNGDPIQQSEPVLTFSRVTAKDSGNYSCSLRNFKTTVSEEFTIYIEDVARFSTVLIIAVSLFSLVFIIAAVMLIRRNNARTQRKPVEEREEAQDSLYSTLQKTTDAVYSTITHRQEAKDVPQEV
;
A
#
# COMPACT_ATOMS: atom_id res chain seq x y z
N MET A 1 -47.25 -17.89 -18.93
CA MET A 1 -46.30 -17.50 -17.87
C MET A 1 -44.95 -17.26 -18.55
N SER A 2 -44.65 -16.04 -18.99
CA SER A 2 -43.36 -15.70 -19.63
C SER A 2 -42.40 -15.18 -18.55
N ARG A 3 -41.33 -15.94 -18.31
CA ARG A 3 -40.26 -15.54 -17.38
C ARG A 3 -38.93 -15.90 -18.01
N SER A 4 -38.22 -14.90 -18.51
CA SER A 4 -36.75 -14.93 -18.65
C SER A 4 -36.21 -13.51 -18.47
N ARG A 5 -36.18 -13.01 -17.22
CA ARG A 5 -35.16 -12.03 -16.84
C ARG A 5 -33.87 -12.80 -16.63
N GLU A 6 -33.19 -13.16 -17.72
CA GLU A 6 -31.78 -13.52 -17.61
C GLU A 6 -31.01 -12.20 -17.72
N ASN A 7 -30.46 -11.76 -16.60
CA ASN A 7 -29.45 -10.70 -16.60
C ASN A 7 -28.09 -11.39 -16.72
N GLY A 8 -27.19 -10.84 -17.53
CA GLY A 8 -25.81 -11.29 -17.62
C GLY A 8 -24.89 -10.50 -16.69
N SER A 9 -23.95 -11.17 -16.01
CA SER A 9 -22.81 -10.53 -15.35
C SER A 9 -21.51 -11.07 -15.95
N THR A 10 -20.56 -10.18 -16.24
CA THR A 10 -19.21 -10.52 -16.75
C THR A 10 -18.17 -9.54 -16.20
N ILE A 11 -16.88 -9.83 -16.37
CA ILE A 11 -15.79 -8.98 -15.86
C ILE A 11 -15.14 -8.18 -16.99
N VAL A 12 -14.54 -7.04 -16.66
CA VAL A 12 -13.79 -6.22 -17.63
C VAL A 12 -12.68 -7.06 -18.28
N GLY A 13 -12.61 -7.00 -19.61
CA GLY A 13 -11.60 -7.69 -20.40
C GLY A 13 -12.08 -8.96 -21.11
N ASP A 14 -13.21 -9.51 -20.70
CA ASP A 14 -13.81 -10.70 -21.30
C ASP A 14 -14.40 -10.44 -22.69
N SER A 15 -14.67 -11.52 -23.43
CA SER A 15 -15.44 -11.49 -24.65
C SER A 15 -16.88 -11.95 -24.40
N LEU A 16 -17.83 -11.32 -25.08
CA LEU A 16 -19.26 -11.61 -24.94
C LEU A 16 -19.94 -11.49 -26.30
N ASN A 17 -20.89 -12.39 -26.57
CA ASN A 17 -21.74 -12.33 -27.75
C ASN A 17 -23.20 -12.25 -27.34
N LEU A 18 -23.92 -11.26 -27.87
CA LEU A 18 -25.38 -11.20 -27.78
C LEU A 18 -25.97 -11.69 -29.09
N THR A 19 -26.98 -12.55 -29.00
CA THR A 19 -27.64 -13.14 -30.18
C THR A 19 -29.09 -12.69 -30.23
N CYS A 20 -29.49 -12.08 -31.34
CA CYS A 20 -30.86 -11.71 -31.61
C CYS A 20 -31.55 -12.83 -32.40
N THR A 21 -32.42 -13.60 -31.74
CA THR A 21 -33.16 -14.69 -32.38
C THR A 21 -34.51 -14.21 -32.87
N LEU A 22 -34.70 -14.19 -34.18
CA LEU A 22 -35.96 -13.83 -34.81
C LEU A 22 -36.84 -15.07 -34.99
N LYS A 23 -38.12 -14.98 -34.65
CA LYS A 23 -39.10 -16.07 -34.82
C LYS A 23 -39.59 -16.22 -36.28
N CYS A 24 -39.13 -15.37 -37.19
CA CYS A 24 -39.51 -15.41 -38.60
C CYS A 24 -38.53 -16.30 -39.38
N PRO A 25 -39.03 -17.16 -40.29
CA PRO A 25 -38.19 -17.97 -41.16
C PRO A 25 -37.52 -17.06 -42.21
N GLY A 26 -36.22 -16.79 -42.03
CA GLY A 26 -35.43 -16.03 -42.99
C GLY A 26 -34.00 -15.78 -42.51
N HIS A 27 -33.03 -16.47 -43.12
CA HIS A 27 -31.60 -16.38 -42.79
C HIS A 27 -30.91 -15.06 -43.21
N LEU A 28 -31.64 -14.10 -43.78
CA LEU A 28 -31.11 -12.84 -44.36
C LEU A 28 -31.66 -11.58 -43.68
N ALA A 29 -32.17 -11.71 -42.45
CA ALA A 29 -32.78 -10.61 -41.73
C ALA A 29 -31.71 -9.72 -41.07
N GLU A 30 -31.52 -8.51 -41.59
CA GLU A 30 -30.78 -7.45 -40.89
C GLU A 30 -31.50 -7.07 -39.60
N VAL A 31 -30.78 -7.04 -38.48
CA VAL A 31 -31.31 -6.58 -37.20
C VAL A 31 -30.94 -5.12 -36.95
N GLN A 32 -31.59 -4.51 -35.97
CA GLN A 32 -31.20 -3.24 -35.39
C GLN A 32 -31.04 -3.46 -33.90
N TRP A 33 -29.84 -3.26 -33.39
CA TRP A 33 -29.54 -3.30 -31.97
C TRP A 33 -29.79 -1.95 -31.31
N TYR A 34 -30.17 -1.99 -30.03
CA TYR A 34 -30.29 -0.81 -29.17
C TYR A 34 -29.58 -1.05 -27.85
N LYS A 35 -29.00 0.02 -27.30
CA LYS A 35 -28.45 0.07 -25.95
C LYS A 35 -29.11 1.22 -25.21
N ASN A 36 -29.80 0.94 -24.11
CA ASN A 36 -30.53 1.93 -23.32
C ASN A 36 -31.54 2.75 -24.18
N GLY A 37 -32.09 2.13 -25.22
CA GLY A 37 -32.99 2.78 -26.20
C GLY A 37 -32.27 3.44 -27.39
N ASP A 38 -30.96 3.66 -27.33
CA ASP A 38 -30.21 4.28 -28.42
C ASP A 38 -29.77 3.25 -29.47
N PRO A 39 -29.89 3.55 -30.78
CA PRO A 39 -29.51 2.62 -31.83
C PRO A 39 -28.00 2.41 -31.91
N ILE A 40 -27.58 1.16 -32.06
CA ILE A 40 -26.20 0.78 -32.34
C ILE A 40 -26.05 0.55 -33.85
N GLN A 41 -24.94 1.02 -34.43
CA GLN A 41 -24.65 0.86 -35.86
C GLN A 41 -24.16 -0.57 -36.17
N GLN A 42 -24.99 -1.58 -35.92
CA GLN A 42 -24.72 -2.99 -36.19
C GLN A 42 -25.97 -3.67 -36.73
N SER A 43 -25.83 -4.34 -37.87
CA SER A 43 -26.95 -5.04 -38.55
C SER A 43 -26.92 -6.56 -38.41
N GLU A 44 -25.83 -7.10 -37.86
CA GLU A 44 -25.64 -8.54 -37.73
C GLU A 44 -26.47 -9.13 -36.58
N PRO A 45 -27.04 -10.35 -36.74
CA PRO A 45 -27.80 -11.03 -35.68
C PRO A 45 -26.99 -11.29 -34.40
N VAL A 46 -25.66 -11.26 -34.49
CA VAL A 46 -24.76 -11.43 -33.35
C VAL A 46 -23.99 -10.13 -33.13
N LEU A 47 -24.10 -9.57 -31.93
CA LEU A 47 -23.30 -8.44 -31.46
C LEU A 47 -22.13 -8.97 -30.62
N THR A 48 -20.93 -8.89 -31.19
CA THR A 48 -19.70 -9.41 -30.58
C THR A 48 -18.91 -8.30 -29.91
N PHE A 49 -18.59 -8.51 -28.63
CA PHE A 49 -17.66 -7.69 -27.86
C PHE A 49 -16.37 -8.49 -27.69
N SER A 50 -15.29 -8.09 -28.36
CA SER A 50 -13.99 -8.77 -28.22
C SER A 50 -13.33 -8.51 -26.88
N ARG A 51 -13.60 -7.35 -26.26
CA ARG A 51 -13.10 -6.96 -24.95
C ARG A 51 -14.07 -5.98 -24.31
N VAL A 52 -14.81 -6.45 -23.32
CA VAL A 52 -15.82 -5.64 -22.61
C VAL A 52 -15.18 -4.68 -21.61
N THR A 53 -15.81 -3.54 -21.41
CA THR A 53 -15.42 -2.49 -20.46
C THR A 53 -16.59 -2.09 -19.58
N ALA A 54 -16.35 -1.43 -18.44
CA ALA A 54 -17.44 -0.98 -17.55
C ALA A 54 -18.51 -0.14 -18.28
N LYS A 55 -18.13 0.57 -19.35
CA LYS A 55 -19.05 1.38 -20.18
C LYS A 55 -20.01 0.53 -21.02
N ASP A 56 -19.70 -0.73 -21.27
CA ASP A 56 -20.53 -1.63 -22.07
C ASP A 56 -21.74 -2.16 -21.28
N SER A 57 -21.80 -1.90 -19.96
CA SER A 57 -22.98 -2.19 -19.14
C SER A 57 -24.21 -1.43 -19.65
N GLY A 58 -25.38 -2.05 -19.54
CA GLY A 58 -26.65 -1.45 -19.94
C GLY A 58 -27.70 -2.46 -20.36
N ASN A 59 -28.84 -1.93 -20.81
CA ASN A 59 -29.96 -2.71 -21.32
C ASN A 59 -29.86 -2.82 -22.84
N TYR A 60 -29.82 -4.04 -23.34
CA TYR A 60 -29.73 -4.33 -24.76
C TYR A 60 -31.05 -4.90 -25.26
N SER A 61 -31.48 -4.43 -26.42
CA SER A 61 -32.62 -4.99 -27.13
C SER A 61 -32.33 -5.01 -28.63
N CYS A 62 -33.10 -5.82 -29.36
CA CYS A 62 -32.99 -5.88 -30.80
C CYS A 62 -34.36 -5.86 -31.47
N SER A 63 -34.40 -5.38 -32.70
CA SER A 63 -35.58 -5.46 -33.56
C SER A 63 -35.16 -5.87 -34.97
N LEU A 64 -36.12 -6.27 -35.80
CA LEU A 64 -35.87 -6.42 -37.22
C LEU A 64 -35.71 -5.03 -37.85
N ARG A 65 -34.67 -4.81 -38.66
CA ARG A 65 -34.31 -3.46 -39.14
C ARG A 65 -35.43 -2.76 -39.91
N ASN A 66 -36.20 -3.53 -40.67
CA ASN A 66 -37.36 -3.04 -41.44
C ASN A 66 -38.66 -2.94 -40.62
N PHE A 67 -38.69 -3.46 -39.38
CA PHE A 67 -39.88 -3.51 -38.53
C PHE A 67 -39.52 -3.05 -37.10
N LYS A 68 -39.08 -1.79 -36.98
CA LYS A 68 -38.64 -1.18 -35.71
C LYS A 68 -39.73 -1.04 -34.64
N THR A 69 -40.99 -1.27 -35.01
CA THR A 69 -42.15 -1.23 -34.10
C THR A 69 -42.19 -2.42 -33.14
N THR A 70 -41.51 -3.52 -33.48
CA THR A 70 -41.50 -4.75 -32.67
C THR A 70 -40.09 -4.98 -32.14
N VAL A 71 -39.85 -4.56 -30.89
CA VAL A 71 -38.58 -4.69 -30.18
C VAL A 71 -38.64 -5.90 -29.25
N SER A 72 -37.51 -6.58 -29.06
CA SER A 72 -37.36 -7.68 -28.11
C SER A 72 -37.53 -7.21 -26.66
N GLU A 73 -37.63 -8.18 -25.74
CA GLU A 73 -37.40 -7.90 -24.32
C GLU A 73 -35.97 -7.37 -24.11
N GLU A 74 -35.78 -6.56 -23.07
CA GLU A 74 -34.47 -6.04 -22.70
C GLU A 74 -33.64 -7.08 -21.96
N PHE A 75 -32.37 -7.22 -22.37
CA PHE A 75 -31.36 -8.01 -21.70
C PHE A 75 -30.34 -7.09 -21.03
N THR A 76 -30.26 -7.14 -19.69
CA THR A 76 -29.34 -6.27 -18.95
C THR A 76 -27.99 -6.95 -18.74
N ILE A 77 -26.92 -6.24 -19.06
CA ILE A 77 -25.53 -6.67 -18.86
C ILE A 77 -24.89 -5.79 -17.80
N TYR A 78 -24.32 -6.44 -16.79
CA TYR A 78 -23.51 -5.81 -15.75
C TYR A 78 -22.05 -6.23 -15.91
N ILE A 79 -21.14 -5.26 -15.97
CA ILE A 79 -19.71 -5.52 -16.11
C ILE A 79 -18.96 -5.09 -14.86
N GLU A 80 -18.31 -6.05 -14.20
CA GLU A 80 -17.57 -5.86 -12.97
C GLU A 80 -16.09 -5.49 -13.24
N ASP A 81 -15.61 -4.38 -12.67
CA ASP A 81 -14.22 -3.92 -12.80
C ASP A 81 -13.36 -4.34 -11.59
N VAL A 82 -13.13 -5.65 -11.44
CA VAL A 82 -12.45 -6.22 -10.26
C VAL A 82 -10.95 -5.89 -10.23
N ALA A 83 -10.32 -5.77 -11.41
CA ALA A 83 -8.88 -5.54 -11.53
C ALA A 83 -8.44 -4.17 -11.00
N ARG A 84 -9.23 -3.11 -11.24
CA ARG A 84 -8.93 -1.78 -10.69
C ARG A 84 -8.96 -1.75 -9.17
N PHE A 85 -9.98 -2.36 -8.56
CA PHE A 85 -10.07 -2.38 -7.10
C PHE A 85 -8.89 -3.12 -6.46
N SER A 86 -8.49 -4.26 -7.05
CA SER A 86 -7.34 -5.03 -6.55
C SER A 86 -6.03 -4.22 -6.56
N THR A 87 -5.72 -3.55 -7.67
CA THR A 87 -4.48 -2.75 -7.79
C THR A 87 -4.44 -1.58 -6.81
N VAL A 88 -5.56 -0.87 -6.62
CA VAL A 88 -5.67 0.24 -5.66
C VAL A 88 -5.47 -0.24 -4.23
N LEU A 89 -6.09 -1.38 -3.85
CA LEU A 89 -5.93 -1.96 -2.52
C LEU A 89 -4.49 -2.38 -2.24
N ILE A 90 -3.82 -3.01 -3.21
CA ILE A 90 -2.41 -3.41 -3.08
C ILE A 90 -1.52 -2.17 -2.86
N ILE A 91 -1.68 -1.11 -3.66
CA ILE A 91 -0.92 0.13 -3.50
C ILE A 91 -1.17 0.75 -2.12
N ALA A 92 -2.42 0.83 -1.68
CA ALA A 92 -2.77 1.36 -0.37
C ALA A 92 -2.08 0.58 0.76
N VAL A 93 -2.23 -0.76 0.79
CA VAL A 93 -1.61 -1.63 1.79
C VAL A 93 -0.08 -1.53 1.78
N SER A 94 0.51 -1.42 0.59
CA SER A 94 1.96 -1.27 0.42
C SER A 94 2.45 0.06 1.03
N LEU A 95 1.75 1.16 0.77
CA LEU A 95 2.08 2.48 1.33
C LEU A 95 1.92 2.51 2.85
N PHE A 96 0.82 1.94 3.37
CA PHE A 96 0.61 1.85 4.82
C PHE A 96 1.71 1.04 5.49
N SER A 97 2.05 -0.12 4.94
CA SER A 97 3.11 -0.98 5.48
C SER A 97 4.46 -0.27 5.47
N LEU A 98 4.80 0.47 4.41
CA LEU A 98 6.03 1.25 4.31
C LEU A 98 6.10 2.34 5.40
N VAL A 99 5.00 3.04 5.67
CA VAL A 99 4.93 4.06 6.73
C VAL A 99 5.15 3.43 8.11
N PHE A 100 4.52 2.28 8.39
CA PHE A 100 4.72 1.56 9.65
C PHE A 100 6.17 1.09 9.83
N ILE A 101 6.80 0.57 8.77
CA ILE A 101 8.22 0.16 8.80
C ILE A 101 9.12 1.37 9.10
N ILE A 102 8.89 2.52 8.44
CA ILE A 102 9.67 3.75 8.69
C ILE A 102 9.50 4.22 10.13
N ALA A 103 8.27 4.23 10.65
CA ALA A 103 7.99 4.61 12.04
C ALA A 103 8.68 3.67 13.04
N ALA A 104 8.64 2.36 12.81
CA ALA A 104 9.33 1.37 13.65
C ALA A 104 10.85 1.61 13.65
N VAL A 105 11.47 1.85 12.48
CA VAL A 105 12.91 2.18 12.37
C VAL A 105 13.25 3.47 13.10
N MET A 106 12.42 4.52 12.98
CA MET A 106 12.60 5.77 13.72
C MET A 106 12.53 5.57 15.24
N LEU A 107 11.57 4.76 15.72
CA LEU A 107 11.44 4.43 17.14
C LEU A 107 12.63 3.62 17.66
N ILE A 108 13.09 2.61 16.90
CA ILE A 108 14.26 1.80 17.25
C ILE A 108 15.52 2.67 17.30
N ARG A 109 15.74 3.50 16.29
CA ARG A 109 16.88 4.45 16.26
C ARG A 109 16.84 5.42 17.43
N ARG A 110 15.66 5.96 17.75
CA ARG A 110 15.46 6.86 18.90
C ARG A 110 15.69 6.16 20.23
N ASN A 111 15.31 4.88 20.35
CA ASN A 111 15.58 4.09 21.55
C ASN A 111 17.07 3.83 21.71
N ASN A 112 17.76 3.38 20.66
CA ASN A 112 19.21 3.16 20.71
C ASN A 112 19.98 4.46 21.01
N ALA A 113 19.53 5.61 20.49
CA ALA A 113 20.10 6.91 20.84
C ALA A 113 19.82 7.33 22.29
N ARG A 114 18.71 6.88 22.90
CA ARG A 114 18.40 7.09 24.32
C ARG A 114 19.21 6.16 25.22
N THR A 115 19.42 4.91 24.84
CA THR A 115 20.28 3.96 25.56
C THR A 115 21.73 4.43 25.57
N GLN A 116 22.21 5.05 24.48
CA GLN A 116 23.53 5.68 24.42
C GLN A 116 23.67 6.97 25.27
N ARG A 117 22.56 7.55 25.76
CA ARG A 117 22.58 8.77 26.61
C ARG A 117 22.63 8.51 28.12
N LYS A 118 22.69 7.26 28.59
CA LYS A 118 23.04 6.95 29.99
C LYS A 118 24.55 6.63 30.05
N PRO A 119 25.42 7.66 30.12
CA PRO A 119 26.38 7.74 31.24
C PRO A 119 26.89 9.17 31.48
N VAL A 120 26.43 9.84 32.55
CA VAL A 120 27.13 11.01 33.12
C VAL A 120 27.29 10.81 34.63
N GLU A 121 26.23 10.33 35.30
CA GLU A 121 26.17 10.17 36.75
C GLU A 121 27.14 9.10 37.30
N GLU A 122 27.32 7.96 36.63
CA GLU A 122 28.23 6.88 37.06
C GLU A 122 29.73 7.23 36.86
N ARG A 123 30.05 8.16 35.95
CA ARG A 123 31.42 8.62 35.71
C ARG A 123 31.83 9.71 36.70
N GLU A 124 30.87 10.49 37.18
CA GLU A 124 31.09 11.56 38.15
C GLU A 124 31.37 10.98 39.55
N GLU A 125 30.61 9.98 40.01
CA GLU A 125 30.89 9.28 41.27
C GLU A 125 32.26 8.56 41.26
N ALA A 126 32.61 7.89 40.15
CA ALA A 126 33.91 7.25 40.01
C ALA A 126 35.07 8.26 40.01
N GLN A 127 34.89 9.42 39.39
CA GLN A 127 35.91 10.47 39.31
C GLN A 127 36.09 11.21 40.65
N ASP A 128 35.01 11.46 41.38
CA ASP A 128 35.06 12.03 42.75
C ASP A 128 35.76 11.07 43.71
N SER A 129 35.50 9.76 43.58
CA SER A 129 36.20 8.74 44.37
C SER A 129 37.71 8.69 44.06
N LEU A 130 38.09 8.86 42.79
CA LEU A 130 39.49 8.84 42.36
C LEU A 130 40.24 10.10 42.81
N TYR A 131 39.59 11.27 42.72
CA TYR A 131 40.18 12.54 43.13
C TYR A 131 40.41 12.58 44.64
N SER A 132 39.44 12.11 45.43
CA SER A 132 39.59 12.00 46.88
C SER A 132 40.70 11.01 47.29
N THR A 133 40.89 9.94 46.52
CA THR A 133 41.98 8.97 46.74
C THR A 133 43.35 9.55 46.38
N LEU A 134 43.43 10.29 45.25
CA LEU A 134 44.64 11.00 44.84
C LEU A 134 45.06 12.01 45.91
N GLN A 135 44.14 12.84 46.38
CA GLN A 135 44.42 13.86 47.38
C GLN A 135 45.01 13.25 48.67
N LYS A 136 44.38 12.19 49.20
CA LYS A 136 44.89 11.47 50.39
C LYS A 136 46.30 10.92 50.20
N THR A 137 46.59 10.40 49.01
CA THR A 137 47.89 9.81 48.69
C THR A 137 48.95 10.90 48.57
N THR A 138 48.61 12.01 47.92
CA THR A 138 49.46 13.18 47.77
C THR A 138 49.82 13.77 49.13
N ASP A 139 48.83 13.97 50.00
CA ASP A 139 49.05 14.51 51.35
C ASP A 139 49.99 13.63 52.18
N ALA A 140 49.81 12.30 52.11
CA ALA A 140 50.69 11.34 52.79
C ALA A 140 52.12 11.33 52.24
N VAL A 141 52.30 11.54 50.93
CA VAL A 141 53.63 11.60 50.31
C VAL A 141 54.35 12.89 50.72
N TYR A 142 53.66 14.04 50.69
CA TYR A 142 54.25 15.30 51.10
C TYR A 142 54.66 15.31 52.56
N SER A 143 53.84 14.74 53.46
CA SER A 143 54.22 14.59 54.88
C SER A 143 55.45 13.69 55.08
N THR A 144 55.67 12.74 54.18
CA THR A 144 56.83 11.83 54.24
C THR A 144 58.10 12.50 53.68
N ILE A 145 57.97 13.37 52.68
CA ILE A 145 59.11 14.07 52.05
C ILE A 145 59.64 15.20 52.94
N THR A 146 58.78 16.02 53.55
CA THR A 146 59.21 17.05 54.49
C THR A 146 59.97 16.46 55.67
N HIS A 147 59.56 15.27 56.13
CA HIS A 147 60.27 14.56 57.19
C HIS A 147 61.64 14.00 56.77
N ARG A 148 61.89 13.84 55.46
CA ARG A 148 63.11 13.23 54.91
C ARG A 148 64.16 14.26 54.47
N GLN A 149 63.77 15.49 54.14
CA GLN A 149 64.69 16.53 53.68
C GLN A 149 65.51 17.21 54.80
N GLU A 150 65.20 16.96 56.07
CA GLU A 150 65.91 17.59 57.21
C GLU A 150 67.11 16.77 57.74
N ALA A 151 67.56 15.72 57.02
CA ALA A 151 68.74 14.94 57.40
C ALA A 151 69.76 14.80 56.24
N LYS A 152 70.98 15.33 56.47
CA LYS A 152 72.21 15.41 55.62
C LYS A 152 72.33 16.68 54.77
N ASP A 153 73.40 17.47 54.78
CA ASP A 153 74.80 17.25 55.17
C ASP A 153 75.47 18.63 55.37
N VAL A 154 76.23 18.84 56.45
CA VAL A 154 77.21 19.94 56.56
C VAL A 154 78.57 19.27 56.71
N PRO A 155 79.47 19.35 55.72
CA PRO A 155 80.84 18.89 55.89
C PRO A 155 81.66 19.98 56.58
N GLN A 156 82.35 19.64 57.67
CA GLN A 156 83.49 20.42 58.15
C GLN A 156 84.78 19.74 57.71
N GLU A 157 85.57 20.48 56.92
CA GLU A 157 86.93 20.13 56.50
C GLU A 157 87.90 21.21 57.02
N VAL A 158 88.94 20.70 57.73
CA VAL A 158 90.21 21.31 58.23
C VAL A 158 90.14 22.49 59.19
#